data_AF-A0A2N1W7R3-F1
#
_entry.id   AF-A0A2N1W7R3-F1
#
_cell.length_a   1.000
_cell.length_b   1.000
_cell.length_c   1.000
_cell.angle_alpha   90.00
_cell.angle_beta   90.00
_cell.angle_gamma   90.00
#
_symmetry.space_group_name_H-M   'P 1'
#
loop_
_entity.id
_entity.type
_entity.pdbx_description
1 polymer ?
#
loop_
_entity_poly.entity_id
_entity_poly.type
_entity_poly.pdbx_seq_one_letter_code
_entity_poly.pdbx_strand_id
1 'polypeptide(L)'
;MFDTLLDAVDVAERDGISLGELALETEAKAGLRTRAEVESGLRRALQVMQGAVERGLEGDLHSVSGLVGGDAHRLAHAKGPLADTIFTDALAAALAVQEVNAAMGVIVA
;
A
#
# COMPACT_ATOMS: atom_id res chain seq x y z
N MET A 1 18.30 -8.43 -14.21
CA MET A 1 18.06 -7.17 -13.48
C MET A 1 18.22 -6.04 -14.47
N PHE A 2 17.34 -5.05 -14.45
CA PHE A 2 17.38 -3.90 -15.36
C PHE A 2 18.19 -2.78 -14.70
N ASP A 3 19.01 -2.07 -15.47
CA ASP A 3 19.84 -0.97 -14.96
C ASP A 3 19.04 0.35 -14.92
N THR A 4 18.05 0.51 -15.81
CA THR A 4 17.14 1.66 -15.83
C THR A 4 15.68 1.24 -15.99
N LEU A 5 14.75 2.15 -15.66
CA LEU A 5 13.33 1.95 -15.94
C LEU A 5 13.06 1.83 -17.45
N LEU A 6 13.82 2.56 -18.27
CA LEU A 6 13.68 2.52 -19.72
C LEU A 6 13.98 1.10 -20.26
N ASP A 7 15.02 0.44 -19.76
CA ASP A 7 15.35 -0.93 -20.16
C ASP A 7 14.21 -1.92 -19.85
N ALA A 8 13.55 -1.74 -18.70
CA ALA A 8 12.40 -2.56 -18.33
C ALA A 8 11.17 -2.29 -19.21
N VAL A 9 10.93 -1.03 -19.57
CA VAL A 9 9.86 -0.64 -20.49
C VAL A 9 10.09 -1.22 -21.88
N ASP A 10 11.29 -1.05 -22.43
CA ASP A 10 11.64 -1.55 -23.77
C ASP A 10 11.45 -3.07 -23.88
N VAL A 11 11.82 -3.82 -22.82
CA VAL A 11 11.60 -5.27 -22.78
C VAL A 11 10.12 -5.61 -22.66
N ALA A 12 9.37 -4.94 -21.79
CA ALA A 12 7.94 -5.18 -21.63
C ALA A 12 7.16 -4.92 -22.93
N GLU A 13 7.47 -3.81 -23.62
CA GLU A 13 6.86 -3.46 -24.91
C GLU A 13 7.25 -4.45 -26.01
N ARG A 14 8.53 -4.81 -26.13
CA ARG A 14 9.02 -5.80 -27.10
C ARG A 14 8.33 -7.15 -26.93
N ASP A 15 8.15 -7.59 -25.68
CA ASP A 15 7.59 -8.89 -25.36
C ASP A 15 6.04 -8.85 -25.27
N GLY A 16 5.44 -7.66 -25.43
CA GLY A 16 3.98 -7.46 -25.44
C GLY A 16 3.31 -7.72 -24.08
N ILE A 17 4.03 -7.50 -22.98
CA ILE A 17 3.56 -7.75 -21.61
C ILE A 17 3.59 -6.48 -20.76
N SER A 18 2.90 -6.49 -19.63
CA SER A 18 2.94 -5.36 -18.68
C SER A 18 4.23 -5.35 -17.85
N LEU A 19 4.60 -4.19 -17.29
CA LEU A 19 5.71 -4.09 -16.33
C LEU A 19 5.50 -5.01 -15.11
N GLY A 20 4.26 -5.18 -14.64
CA GLY A 20 3.96 -6.06 -13.52
C GLY A 20 4.19 -7.54 -13.86
N GLU A 21 3.83 -7.94 -15.08
CA GLU A 21 4.10 -9.28 -15.60
C GLU A 21 5.62 -9.52 -15.73
N LEU A 22 6.32 -8.56 -16.34
CA LEU A 22 7.78 -8.61 -16.47
C LEU A 22 8.47 -8.72 -15.08
N ALA A 23 7.98 -7.99 -14.08
CA ALA A 23 8.48 -8.05 -12.71
C ALA A 23 8.25 -9.44 -12.08
N LEU A 24 7.04 -9.99 -12.22
CA LEU A 24 6.72 -11.33 -11.71
C LEU A 24 7.59 -12.41 -12.37
N GLU A 25 7.77 -12.36 -13.69
CA GLU A 25 8.64 -13.29 -14.40
C GLU A 25 10.09 -13.15 -13.97
N THR A 26 10.58 -11.92 -13.84
CA THR A 26 11.97 -11.65 -13.46
C THR A 26 12.26 -12.18 -12.06
N GLU A 27 11.37 -11.91 -11.10
CA GLU A 27 11.50 -12.39 -9.72
C GLU A 27 11.45 -13.92 -9.65
N ALA A 28 10.53 -14.55 -10.37
CA ALA A 28 10.41 -16.00 -10.42
C ALA A 28 11.61 -16.68 -11.12
N LYS A 29 12.20 -16.04 -12.14
CA LYS A 29 13.40 -16.55 -12.84
C LYS A 29 14.69 -16.39 -12.01
N ALA A 30 14.78 -15.33 -11.22
CA ALA A 30 15.99 -15.00 -10.45
C ALA A 30 16.03 -15.62 -9.04
N GLY A 31 14.87 -15.95 -8.47
CA GLY A 31 14.73 -16.30 -7.05
C GLY A 31 14.57 -17.79 -6.75
N LEU A 32 14.38 -18.08 -5.47
CA LEU A 32 14.02 -19.40 -4.93
C LEU A 32 12.51 -19.63 -4.86
N ARG A 33 11.70 -18.65 -5.27
CA ARG A 33 10.24 -18.66 -5.15
C ARG A 33 9.62 -18.79 -6.53
N THR A 34 8.61 -19.63 -6.62
CA THR A 34 7.74 -19.72 -7.78
C THR A 34 6.91 -18.45 -7.94
N ARG A 35 6.44 -18.17 -9.15
CA ARG A 35 5.49 -17.08 -9.42
C ARG A 35 4.30 -17.09 -8.44
N ALA A 36 3.72 -18.26 -8.21
CA ALA A 36 2.57 -18.42 -7.33
C ALA A 36 2.88 -18.02 -5.87
N GLU A 37 4.10 -18.30 -5.39
CA GLU A 37 4.55 -17.89 -4.05
C GLU A 37 4.79 -16.39 -3.95
N VAL A 38 5.36 -15.78 -5.00
CA VAL A 38 5.52 -14.32 -5.10
C VAL A 38 4.17 -13.62 -5.06
N GLU A 39 3.24 -14.03 -5.94
CA GLU A 39 1.88 -13.47 -5.98
C GLU A 39 1.15 -13.68 -4.64
N SER A 40 1.30 -14.85 -4.01
CA SER A 40 0.73 -15.12 -2.69
C SER A 40 1.30 -14.17 -1.63
N GLY A 41 2.61 -13.86 -1.68
CA GLY A 41 3.24 -12.84 -0.85
C GLY A 41 2.65 -11.45 -1.07
N LEU A 42 2.51 -11.03 -2.33
CA LEU A 42 1.92 -9.73 -2.69
C LEU A 42 0.46 -9.62 -2.22
N ARG A 43 -0.34 -10.68 -2.37
CA ARG A 43 -1.72 -10.71 -1.87
C ARG A 43 -1.79 -10.57 -0.36
N ARG A 44 -0.92 -11.25 0.39
CA ARG A 44 -0.83 -11.10 1.85
C ARG A 44 -0.43 -9.68 2.25
N ALA A 45 0.56 -9.10 1.57
CA ALA A 45 0.98 -7.73 1.82
C ALA A 45 -0.18 -6.75 1.58
N LEU A 46 -0.92 -6.90 0.48
CA LEU A 46 -2.10 -6.09 0.18
C LEU A 46 -3.17 -6.22 1.27
N GLN A 47 -3.46 -7.43 1.75
CA GLN A 47 -4.42 -7.65 2.85
C GLN A 47 -3.99 -6.93 4.14
N VAL A 48 -2.69 -6.96 4.47
CA VAL A 48 -2.18 -6.24 5.65
C VAL A 48 -2.29 -4.73 5.45
N MET A 49 -1.97 -4.20 4.27
CA MET A 49 -2.12 -2.77 3.95
C MET A 49 -3.58 -2.33 4.07
N GLN A 50 -4.53 -3.10 3.53
CA GLN A 50 -5.96 -2.83 3.64
C GLN A 50 -6.43 -2.87 5.09
N GLY A 51 -6.01 -3.87 5.86
CA GLY A 51 -6.32 -3.97 7.29
C GLY A 51 -5.76 -2.80 8.11
N ALA A 52 -4.59 -2.27 7.76
CA ALA A 52 -4.04 -1.08 8.41
C ALA A 52 -4.89 0.18 8.13
N VAL A 53 -5.37 0.35 6.90
CA VAL A 53 -6.31 1.44 6.56
C VAL A 53 -7.59 1.31 7.37
N GLU A 54 -8.23 0.14 7.34
CA GLU A 54 -9.48 -0.12 8.08
C GLU A 54 -9.31 0.14 9.57
N ARG A 55 -8.21 -0.36 10.16
CA ARG A 55 -7.91 -0.19 11.58
C ARG A 55 -7.69 1.27 11.97
N GLY A 56 -6.97 2.06 11.16
CA GLY A 56 -6.75 3.48 11.46
C GLY A 56 -8.03 4.32 11.32
N LEU A 57 -8.94 3.94 10.41
CA LEU A 57 -10.22 4.63 10.23
C LEU A 57 -11.21 4.43 11.39
N GLU A 58 -11.00 3.44 12.26
CA GLU A 58 -11.79 3.30 13.50
C GLU A 58 -11.59 4.49 14.45
N GLY A 59 -10.41 5.13 14.43
CA GLY A 59 -10.14 6.38 15.13
C GLY A 59 -9.90 6.28 16.64
N ASP A 60 -9.79 5.07 17.19
CA ASP A 60 -9.53 4.79 18.61
C ASP A 60 -8.03 4.54 18.91
N LEU A 61 -7.19 4.46 17.87
CA LEU A 61 -5.75 4.31 18.00
C LEU A 61 -5.06 5.61 18.37
N HIS A 62 -4.14 5.53 19.33
CA HIS A 62 -3.32 6.64 19.78
C HIS A 62 -1.87 6.19 19.95
N SER A 63 -0.92 7.03 19.57
CA SER A 63 0.50 6.78 19.82
C SER A 63 0.80 6.79 21.32
N VAL A 64 1.95 6.21 21.72
CA VAL A 64 2.42 6.21 23.11
C VAL A 64 2.57 7.63 23.68
N SER A 65 2.92 8.60 22.84
CA SER A 65 3.01 10.01 23.24
C SER A 65 1.66 10.73 23.31
N GLY A 66 0.59 10.13 22.78
CA GLY A 66 -0.73 10.74 22.63
C GLY A 66 -0.80 11.86 21.59
N LEU A 67 0.24 12.05 20.78
CA LEU A 67 0.32 13.14 19.79
C LEU A 67 -0.29 12.78 18.43
N VAL A 68 -0.49 11.49 18.15
CA VAL A 68 -0.99 10.98 16.88
C VAL A 68 -2.18 10.06 17.17
N GLY A 69 -3.30 10.26 16.47
CA GLY A 69 -4.48 9.40 16.58
C GLY A 69 -5.78 10.13 16.23
N GLY A 70 -6.64 9.46 15.46
CA GLY A 70 -8.01 9.89 15.18
C GLY A 70 -8.15 10.96 14.09
N ASP A 71 -7.06 11.43 13.46
CA ASP A 71 -7.11 12.35 12.32
C ASP A 71 -7.70 11.68 11.10
N ALA A 72 -7.31 10.44 10.83
CA ALA A 72 -7.85 9.63 9.74
C ALA A 72 -9.38 9.52 9.82
N HIS A 73 -9.89 9.16 11.00
CA HIS A 73 -11.32 9.08 11.27
C HIS A 73 -12.02 10.43 11.11
N ARG A 74 -11.46 11.50 11.67
CA ARG A 74 -12.03 12.86 11.55
C ARG A 74 -12.10 13.32 10.09
N LEU A 75 -11.08 13.03 9.30
CA LEU A 75 -11.02 13.40 7.90
C LEU A 75 -12.03 12.62 7.06
N ALA A 76 -12.16 11.31 7.30
CA ALA A 76 -13.13 10.46 6.62
C ALA A 76 -14.59 10.91 6.85
N HIS A 77 -14.87 11.56 7.99
CA HIS A 77 -16.20 12.08 8.34
C HIS A 77 -16.31 13.61 8.21
N ALA A 78 -15.31 14.26 7.61
CA ALA A 78 -15.29 15.70 7.45
C ALA A 78 -16.43 16.16 6.55
N LYS A 79 -17.03 17.31 6.89
CA LYS A 79 -18.05 17.95 6.06
C LYS A 79 -17.42 19.10 5.28
N GLY A 80 -17.75 19.22 4.00
CA GLY A 80 -17.31 20.35 3.19
C GLY A 80 -17.18 19.99 1.71
N PRO A 81 -16.62 20.91 0.90
CA PRO A 81 -16.50 20.74 -0.55
C PRO A 81 -15.67 19.52 -1.00
N LEU A 82 -14.87 18.95 -0.09
CA LEU A 82 -14.04 17.77 -0.34
C LEU A 82 -14.63 16.48 0.27
N ALA A 83 -15.75 16.55 0.99
CA ALA A 83 -16.40 15.36 1.53
C ALA A 83 -16.77 14.39 0.39
N ASP A 84 -16.66 13.08 0.64
CA ASP A 84 -16.98 12.01 -0.31
C ASP A 84 -16.21 12.10 -1.64
N THR A 85 -14.98 12.61 -1.61
CA THR A 85 -14.08 12.67 -2.77
C THR A 85 -12.91 11.72 -2.62
N ILE A 86 -12.37 11.29 -3.76
CA ILE A 86 -11.13 10.48 -3.82
C ILE A 86 -9.96 11.16 -3.10
N PHE A 87 -9.94 12.49 -3.04
CA PHE A 87 -8.91 13.23 -2.29
C PHE A 87 -9.03 13.00 -0.79
N THR A 88 -10.24 13.06 -0.25
CA THR A 88 -10.50 12.79 1.17
C THR A 88 -10.22 11.33 1.51
N ASP A 89 -10.65 10.39 0.67
CA ASP A 89 -10.40 8.97 0.87
C ASP A 89 -8.91 8.65 0.87
N ALA A 90 -8.15 9.18 -0.10
CA ALA A 90 -6.71 8.97 -0.19
C ALA A 90 -5.95 9.56 1.00
N LEU A 91 -6.31 10.77 1.43
CA LEU A 91 -5.68 11.40 2.60
C LEU A 91 -6.04 10.68 3.90
N ALA A 92 -7.30 10.27 4.07
CA ALA A 92 -7.74 9.54 5.25
C ALA A 92 -7.02 8.18 5.33
N ALA A 93 -6.88 7.46 4.21
CA ALA A 93 -6.12 6.20 4.16
C ALA A 93 -4.62 6.40 4.49
N ALA A 94 -4.00 7.46 3.97
CA ALA A 94 -2.60 7.78 4.28
C ALA A 94 -2.40 8.09 5.77
N LEU A 95 -3.30 8.87 6.37
CA LEU A 95 -3.29 9.15 7.81
C LEU A 95 -3.54 7.88 8.62
N ALA A 96 -4.48 7.03 8.21
CA ALA A 96 -4.81 5.78 8.91
C ALA A 96 -3.57 4.89 9.04
N VAL A 97 -2.83 4.67 7.95
CA VAL A 97 -1.60 3.86 7.97
C VAL A 97 -0.52 4.50 8.85
N GLN A 98 -0.38 5.83 8.82
CA GLN A 98 0.58 6.55 9.67
C GLN A 98 0.22 6.45 11.16
N GLU A 99 -1.06 6.53 11.50
CA GLU A 99 -1.56 6.37 12.87
C GLU A 99 -1.35 4.95 13.39
N VAL A 100 -1.64 3.92 12.57
CA VAL A 100 -1.35 2.53 12.91
C VAL A 100 0.14 2.33 13.17
N ASN A 101 1.01 2.87 12.29
CA ASN A 101 2.45 2.80 12.48
C ASN A 101 2.90 3.52 13.79
N ALA A 102 2.38 4.71 14.05
CA ALA A 102 2.69 5.48 15.26
C ALA A 102 2.17 4.81 16.55
N ALA A 103 1.10 4.03 16.46
CA ALA A 103 0.57 3.19 17.53
C ALA A 103 1.25 1.80 17.62
N MET A 104 2.32 1.57 16.86
CA MET A 104 3.04 0.29 16.78
C MET A 104 2.17 -0.89 16.33
N GLY A 105 1.16 -0.62 15.50
CA GLY A 105 0.34 -1.64 14.85
C GLY A 105 1.04 -2.31 13.67
N VAL A 106 0.38 -3.32 13.10
CA VAL A 106 0.93 -4.11 11.98
C VAL A 106 0.82 -3.33 10.68
N ILE A 107 1.97 -3.11 10.02
CA ILE A 107 2.08 -2.48 8.69
C ILE A 107 3.00 -3.31 7.77
N VAL A 108 3.02 -2.96 6.50
CA VAL A 108 4.03 -3.42 5.53
C VAL A 108 5.03 -2.30 5.28
N ALA A 109 6.33 -2.61 5.31
CA ALA A 109 7.43 -1.69 5.02
C ALA A 109 7.82 -1.70 3.54
#